data_AF-A0A2E8B9B9-F1
#
_entry.id   AF-A0A2E8B9B9-F1
#
_cell.length_a   1.000
_cell.length_b   1.000
_cell.length_c   1.000
_cell.angle_alpha   90.00
_cell.angle_beta   90.00
_cell.angle_gamma   90.00
#
_symmetry.space_group_name_H-M   'P 1'
#
loop_
_entity.id
_entity.type
_entity.pdbx_description
1 polymer ?
#
loop_
_entity_poly.entity_id
_entity_poly.type
_entity_poly.pdbx_seq_one_letter_code
_entity_poly.pdbx_strand_id
1 'polypeptide(L)'
;MKKNTTTPEQQKGDSIRLLLHEVHMAVEKLWEKASESPEEFLSVAREAPVIPINLWRDKSMRERQFQYLQDEGFITNRPGRPYDPLTIINREVAEACLIIRTFRMFKSTKECSWLPGIKIPEITKPGVVPLIELPELSPDTVKLWKPWLEAVFLEKYAGHPENDPELKNLVMRRLGAPDSKVPAAEIRNQIKRDFHKAIPRFARWHSLSGD
;
A
#
# COMPACT_ATOMS: atom_id res chain seq x y z
N MET A 1 -2.21 -19.39 55.98
CA MET A 1 -3.07 -19.37 54.78
C MET A 1 -2.52 -18.33 53.82
N LYS A 2 -1.83 -18.73 52.74
CA LYS A 2 -1.35 -17.78 51.73
C LYS A 2 -2.52 -17.40 50.82
N LYS A 3 -2.91 -16.12 50.81
CA LYS A 3 -3.88 -15.60 49.84
C LYS A 3 -3.21 -15.62 48.47
N ASN A 4 -3.75 -16.41 47.54
CA ASN A 4 -3.38 -16.35 46.13
C ASN A 4 -3.93 -15.04 45.56
N THR A 5 -3.15 -13.97 45.65
CA THR A 5 -3.46 -12.71 44.97
C THR A 5 -3.06 -12.85 43.51
N THR A 6 -4.06 -12.95 42.63
CA THR A 6 -3.93 -12.94 41.18
C THR A 6 -3.17 -11.67 40.77
N THR A 7 -2.11 -11.81 39.97
CA THR A 7 -1.34 -10.64 39.52
C THR A 7 -2.15 -9.80 38.52
N PRO A 8 -1.90 -8.49 38.40
CA PRO A 8 -2.60 -7.61 37.45
C PRO A 8 -2.51 -8.10 35.99
N GLU A 9 -1.42 -8.78 35.63
CA GLU A 9 -1.22 -9.38 34.31
C GLU A 9 -2.11 -10.62 34.09
N GLN A 10 -2.31 -11.45 35.11
CA GLN A 10 -3.26 -12.57 35.06
C GLN A 10 -4.70 -12.08 34.99
N GLN A 11 -5.07 -11.06 35.77
CA GLN A 11 -6.41 -10.44 35.70
C GLN A 11 -6.70 -9.84 34.32
N LYS A 12 -5.69 -9.24 33.69
CA LYS A 12 -5.79 -8.71 32.32
C LYS A 12 -5.90 -9.85 31.30
N GLY A 13 -5.14 -10.93 31.46
CA GLY A 13 -5.24 -12.13 30.63
C GLY A 13 -6.61 -12.80 30.70
N ASP A 14 -7.18 -12.91 31.90
CA ASP A 14 -8.48 -13.53 32.14
C ASP A 14 -9.63 -12.66 31.60
N SER A 15 -9.54 -11.34 31.76
CA SER A 15 -10.48 -10.38 31.17
C SER A 15 -10.47 -10.43 29.65
N ILE A 16 -9.29 -10.61 29.03
CA ILE A 16 -9.15 -10.76 27.58
C ILE A 16 -9.78 -12.09 27.11
N ARG A 17 -9.58 -13.18 27.84
CA ARG A 17 -10.18 -14.48 27.51
C ARG A 17 -11.71 -14.45 27.59
N LEU A 18 -12.27 -13.77 28.60
CA LEU A 18 -13.71 -13.55 28.72
C LEU A 18 -14.28 -12.76 27.54
N LEU A 19 -13.65 -11.64 27.17
CA LEU A 19 -14.09 -10.84 26.02
C LEU A 19 -14.00 -11.61 24.70
N LEU A 20 -12.95 -12.41 24.49
CA LEU A 20 -12.83 -13.27 23.31
C LEU A 20 -13.91 -14.35 23.28
N HIS A 21 -14.22 -14.94 24.43
CA HIS A 21 -15.30 -15.92 24.54
C HIS A 21 -16.68 -15.31 24.27
N GLU A 22 -16.97 -14.13 24.80
CA GLU A 22 -18.22 -13.41 24.53
C GLU A 22 -18.38 -13.04 23.05
N VAL A 23 -17.29 -12.60 22.40
CA VAL A 23 -17.27 -12.33 20.96
C VAL A 23 -17.47 -13.61 20.15
N HIS A 24 -16.80 -14.71 20.53
CA HIS A 24 -16.96 -16.00 19.87
C HIS A 24 -18.41 -16.50 19.98
N MET A 25 -19.00 -16.46 21.17
CA MET A 25 -20.40 -16.81 21.41
C MET A 25 -21.37 -15.92 20.62
N ALA A 26 -21.07 -14.63 20.46
CA ALA A 26 -21.88 -13.72 19.66
C ALA A 26 -21.79 -14.03 18.16
N VAL A 27 -20.61 -14.40 17.67
CA VAL A 27 -20.38 -14.83 16.28
C VAL A 27 -21.01 -16.19 16.00
N GLU A 28 -20.86 -17.16 16.91
CA GLU A 28 -21.50 -18.48 16.80
C GLU A 28 -23.03 -18.36 16.80
N LYS A 29 -23.62 -17.56 17.70
CA LYS A 29 -25.08 -17.30 17.67
C LYS A 29 -25.54 -16.61 16.39
N LEU A 30 -24.71 -15.74 15.80
CA LEU A 30 -24.97 -15.13 14.50
C LEU A 30 -24.89 -16.18 13.37
N TRP A 31 -23.98 -17.14 13.46
CA TRP A 31 -23.86 -18.26 12.52
C TRP A 31 -24.97 -19.31 12.67
N GLU A 32 -25.41 -19.60 13.89
CA GLU A 32 -26.58 -20.46 14.14
C GLU A 32 -27.84 -19.83 13.55
N LYS A 33 -28.07 -18.53 13.75
CA LYS A 33 -29.15 -17.79 13.07
C LYS A 33 -28.99 -17.75 11.55
N ALA A 34 -27.76 -17.74 11.04
CA ALA A 34 -27.49 -17.83 9.59
C ALA A 34 -27.87 -19.18 9.00
N SER A 35 -27.83 -20.25 9.78
CA SER A 35 -28.28 -21.58 9.35
C SER A 35 -29.80 -21.69 9.23
N GLU A 36 -30.54 -20.89 10.00
CA GLU A 36 -32.01 -20.79 9.95
C GLU A 36 -32.50 -19.81 8.87
N SER A 37 -31.76 -18.72 8.62
CA SER A 37 -32.10 -17.68 7.63
C SER A 37 -30.85 -17.10 6.96
N PRO A 38 -30.33 -17.76 5.90
CA PRO A 38 -29.09 -17.37 5.22
C PRO A 38 -29.12 -15.96 4.61
N GLU A 39 -30.30 -15.51 4.17
CA GLU A 39 -30.49 -14.24 3.47
C GLU A 39 -30.42 -13.03 4.42
N GLU A 40 -30.93 -13.21 5.64
CA GLU A 40 -30.92 -12.19 6.70
C GLU A 40 -29.51 -12.00 7.27
N PHE A 41 -28.75 -13.10 7.42
CA PHE A 41 -27.33 -13.06 7.77
C PHE A 41 -26.50 -12.30 6.74
N LEU A 42 -26.69 -12.57 5.45
CA LEU A 42 -25.97 -11.86 4.38
C LEU A 42 -26.32 -10.37 4.35
N SER A 43 -27.56 -9.99 4.68
CA SER A 43 -27.96 -8.59 4.81
C SER A 43 -27.21 -7.88 5.94
N VAL A 44 -27.17 -8.48 7.14
CA VAL A 44 -26.51 -7.89 8.32
C VAL A 44 -24.98 -7.87 8.16
N ALA A 45 -24.39 -8.94 7.62
CA ALA A 45 -22.93 -9.03 7.42
C ALA A 45 -22.42 -8.07 6.32
N ARG A 46 -23.26 -7.74 5.32
CA ARG A 46 -22.94 -6.73 4.30
C ARG A 46 -23.02 -5.30 4.83
N GLU A 47 -23.90 -5.06 5.80
CA GLU A 47 -24.05 -3.75 6.43
C GLU A 47 -23.07 -3.51 7.59
N ALA A 48 -22.49 -4.57 8.16
CA ALA A 48 -21.45 -4.45 9.18
C ALA A 48 -20.12 -3.93 8.57
N PRO A 49 -19.70 -2.69 8.85
CA PRO A 49 -18.54 -2.09 8.18
C PRO A 49 -17.20 -2.73 8.59
N VAL A 50 -17.15 -3.36 9.77
CA VAL A 50 -15.97 -4.02 10.34
C VAL A 50 -16.49 -5.08 11.33
N ILE A 51 -16.11 -6.35 11.17
CA ILE A 51 -16.15 -7.29 12.31
C ILE A 51 -15.10 -6.76 13.30
N PRO A 52 -15.46 -6.34 14.52
CA PRO A 52 -14.50 -5.74 15.45
C PRO A 52 -13.53 -6.82 15.95
N ILE A 53 -12.49 -7.08 15.18
CA ILE A 53 -11.32 -7.80 15.66
C ILE A 53 -10.59 -6.80 16.57
N ASN A 54 -10.51 -7.09 17.86
CA ASN A 54 -9.73 -6.28 18.78
C ASN A 54 -8.25 -6.44 18.39
N LEU A 55 -7.73 -5.50 17.60
CA LEU A 55 -6.37 -5.56 17.06
C LEU A 55 -5.38 -5.16 18.15
N TRP A 56 -4.33 -5.96 18.33
CA TRP A 56 -3.23 -5.57 19.20
C TRP A 56 -2.65 -4.21 18.78
N ARG A 57 -2.39 -3.34 19.76
CA ARG A 57 -1.73 -2.04 19.50
C ARG A 57 -0.31 -2.25 18.95
N ASP A 58 0.38 -3.28 19.42
CA ASP A 58 1.68 -3.69 18.90
C ASP A 58 1.57 -4.25 17.48
N LYS A 59 2.45 -3.79 16.59
CA LYS A 59 2.42 -4.13 15.17
C LYS A 59 2.72 -5.62 14.94
N SER A 60 3.73 -6.18 15.62
CA SER A 60 4.15 -7.56 15.44
C SER A 60 3.10 -8.54 15.92
N MET A 61 2.45 -8.25 17.06
CA MET A 61 1.34 -9.03 17.60
C MET A 61 0.11 -8.96 16.69
N ARG A 62 -0.16 -7.80 16.10
CA ARG A 62 -1.24 -7.62 15.13
C ARG A 62 -1.01 -8.43 13.87
N GLU A 63 0.20 -8.43 13.33
CA GLU A 63 0.58 -9.23 12.15
C GLU A 63 0.42 -10.73 12.42
N ARG A 64 0.82 -11.21 13.60
CA ARG A 64 0.58 -12.61 14.02
C ARG A 64 -0.91 -12.95 14.14
N GLN A 65 -1.70 -12.05 14.71
CA GLN A 65 -3.15 -12.21 14.81
C GLN A 65 -3.81 -12.30 13.42
N PHE A 66 -3.38 -11.47 12.47
CA PHE A 66 -3.85 -11.56 11.08
C PHE A 66 -3.45 -12.88 10.42
N GLN A 67 -2.23 -13.37 10.63
CA GLN A 67 -1.78 -14.65 10.08
C GLN A 67 -2.61 -15.82 10.63
N TYR A 68 -2.81 -15.88 11.95
CA TYR A 68 -3.65 -16.92 12.57
C TYR A 68 -5.07 -16.93 11.99
N LEU A 69 -5.69 -15.76 11.84
CA LEU A 69 -7.03 -15.64 11.26
C LEU A 69 -7.08 -16.06 9.77
N GLN A 70 -5.96 -15.97 9.06
CA GLN A 70 -5.84 -16.45 7.68
C GLN A 70 -5.67 -17.97 7.62
N ASP A 71 -4.82 -18.52 8.49
CA ASP A 71 -4.55 -19.96 8.55
C ASP A 71 -5.81 -20.75 8.94
N GLU A 72 -6.62 -20.21 9.84
CA GLU A 72 -7.91 -20.79 10.25
C GLU A 72 -9.06 -20.47 9.27
N GLY A 73 -8.79 -19.75 8.18
CA GLY A 73 -9.77 -19.46 7.13
C GLY A 73 -10.85 -18.41 7.49
N PHE A 74 -10.76 -17.76 8.65
CA PHE A 74 -11.69 -16.70 9.07
C PHE A 74 -11.60 -15.44 8.21
N ILE A 75 -10.40 -15.13 7.71
CA ILE A 75 -10.19 -14.02 6.77
C ILE A 75 -9.37 -14.50 5.58
N THR A 76 -9.84 -14.19 4.39
CA THR A 76 -9.03 -14.34 3.18
C THR A 76 -8.19 -13.09 2.99
N ASN A 77 -6.90 -13.24 2.67
CA ASN A 77 -6.14 -12.14 2.07
C ASN A 77 -6.90 -11.72 0.80
N ARG A 78 -7.60 -10.58 0.84
CA ARG A 78 -8.06 -9.97 -0.40
C ARG A 78 -6.80 -9.63 -1.18
N PRO A 79 -6.54 -10.25 -2.35
CA PRO A 79 -5.43 -9.83 -3.16
C PRO A 79 -5.60 -8.32 -3.39
N GLY A 80 -4.58 -7.54 -3.04
CA GLY A 80 -4.57 -6.13 -3.39
C GLY A 80 -4.80 -6.01 -4.89
N ARG A 81 -5.38 -4.89 -5.37
CA ARG A 81 -5.65 -4.72 -6.81
C ARG A 81 -4.41 -5.15 -7.61
N PRO A 82 -4.55 -6.09 -8.56
CA PRO A 82 -3.43 -6.54 -9.36
C PRO A 82 -2.79 -5.34 -10.06
N TYR A 83 -1.49 -5.44 -10.30
CA TYR A 83 -0.80 -4.45 -11.10
C TYR A 83 -1.36 -4.52 -12.53
N ASP A 84 -1.98 -3.44 -12.97
CA ASP A 84 -2.47 -3.29 -14.33
C ASP A 84 -1.52 -2.36 -15.10
N PRO A 85 -0.64 -2.88 -15.97
CA PRO A 85 0.34 -2.08 -16.71
C PRO A 85 -0.29 -1.02 -17.62
N LEU A 86 -1.58 -1.16 -17.95
CA LEU A 86 -2.27 -0.25 -18.87
C LEU A 86 -2.72 1.05 -18.19
N THR A 87 -2.77 1.10 -16.86
CA THR A 87 -3.11 2.36 -16.17
C THR A 87 -1.98 3.37 -16.32
N ILE A 88 -2.34 4.63 -16.60
CA ILE A 88 -1.35 5.70 -16.79
C ILE A 88 -0.35 5.79 -15.63
N ILE A 89 -0.82 5.74 -14.38
CA ILE A 89 0.06 5.81 -13.21
C ILE A 89 1.07 4.66 -13.17
N ASN A 90 0.67 3.45 -13.58
CA ASN A 90 1.58 2.31 -13.60
C ASN A 90 2.59 2.41 -14.73
N ARG A 91 2.23 2.99 -15.88
CA ARG A 91 3.15 3.34 -16.97
C ARG A 91 4.18 4.36 -16.51
N GLU A 92 3.74 5.42 -15.83
CA GLU A 92 4.64 6.45 -15.28
C GLU A 92 5.66 5.88 -14.29
N VAL A 93 5.25 4.93 -13.44
CA VAL A 93 6.18 4.24 -12.52
C VAL A 93 7.19 3.39 -13.29
N ALA A 94 6.74 2.65 -14.30
CA ALA A 94 7.61 1.80 -15.11
C ALA A 94 8.63 2.64 -15.91
N GLU A 95 8.19 3.74 -16.51
CA GLU A 95 9.05 4.68 -17.25
C GLU A 95 10.09 5.34 -16.33
N ALA A 96 9.67 5.83 -15.15
CA ALA A 96 10.60 6.39 -14.17
C ALA A 96 11.65 5.34 -13.72
N CYS A 97 11.25 4.09 -13.54
CA CYS A 97 12.18 3.00 -13.20
C CYS A 97 13.17 2.73 -14.33
N LEU A 98 12.69 2.70 -15.59
CA LEU A 98 13.53 2.51 -16.77
C LEU A 98 14.56 3.63 -16.92
N ILE A 99 14.14 4.88 -16.71
CA ILE A 99 15.03 6.06 -16.73
C ILE A 99 16.15 5.90 -15.68
N ILE A 100 15.79 5.56 -14.44
CA ILE A 100 16.76 5.36 -13.36
C ILE A 100 17.75 4.25 -13.69
N ARG A 101 17.26 3.10 -14.16
CA ARG A 101 18.11 1.96 -14.52
C ARG A 101 19.06 2.29 -15.66
N THR A 102 18.54 2.90 -16.72
CA THR A 102 19.33 3.35 -17.87
C THR A 102 20.45 4.29 -17.43
N PHE A 103 20.14 5.24 -16.55
CA PHE A 103 21.16 6.14 -16.01
C PHE A 103 22.19 5.42 -15.11
N ARG A 104 21.76 4.50 -14.24
CA ARG A 104 22.67 3.68 -13.42
C ARG A 104 23.66 2.91 -14.30
N MET A 105 23.15 2.28 -15.38
CA MET A 105 23.99 1.61 -16.36
C MET A 105 24.95 2.61 -17.04
N PHE A 106 24.46 3.75 -17.54
CA PHE A 106 25.29 4.77 -18.19
C PHE A 106 26.44 5.29 -17.31
N LYS A 107 26.14 5.68 -16.07
CA LYS A 107 27.16 6.15 -15.12
C LYS A 107 28.20 5.08 -14.79
N SER A 108 27.78 3.80 -14.77
CA SER A 108 28.69 2.68 -14.52
C SER A 108 29.60 2.37 -15.72
N THR A 109 29.15 2.59 -16.96
CA THR A 109 29.87 2.18 -18.17
C THR A 109 30.66 3.30 -18.87
N LYS A 110 30.47 4.58 -18.53
CA LYS A 110 31.14 5.76 -19.15
C LYS A 110 31.03 5.88 -20.70
N GLU A 111 30.39 4.95 -21.41
CA GLU A 111 30.55 4.78 -22.87
C GLU A 111 29.26 4.83 -23.73
N CYS A 112 28.08 5.13 -23.19
CA CYS A 112 26.87 5.19 -24.03
C CYS A 112 26.64 6.59 -24.62
N SER A 113 27.38 6.92 -25.69
CA SER A 113 27.35 8.18 -26.45
C SER A 113 26.03 8.53 -27.18
N TRP A 114 24.94 7.77 -26.95
CA TRP A 114 23.72 7.85 -27.76
C TRP A 114 22.44 8.25 -27.01
N LEU A 115 22.51 8.64 -25.72
CA LEU A 115 21.33 9.05 -24.95
C LEU A 115 21.30 10.57 -24.68
N PRO A 116 20.84 11.40 -25.63
CA PRO A 116 20.57 12.81 -25.37
C PRO A 116 19.30 12.94 -24.50
N GLY A 117 19.37 13.76 -23.44
CA GLY A 117 18.18 14.33 -22.80
C GLY A 117 17.62 13.62 -21.55
N ILE A 118 18.24 12.56 -21.03
CA ILE A 118 17.81 11.99 -19.73
C ILE A 118 18.25 12.91 -18.59
N LYS A 119 17.34 13.76 -18.13
CA LYS A 119 17.52 14.55 -16.90
C LYS A 119 17.08 13.71 -15.69
N ILE A 120 18.05 13.24 -14.91
CA ILE A 120 17.76 12.77 -13.55
C ILE A 120 18.03 13.92 -12.58
N PRO A 121 17.05 14.32 -11.77
CA PRO A 121 17.25 15.37 -10.78
C PRO A 121 18.25 14.91 -9.72
N GLU A 122 19.15 15.82 -9.31
CA GLU A 122 20.06 15.56 -8.19
C GLU A 122 19.30 15.69 -6.86
N ILE A 123 19.31 14.63 -6.06
CA ILE A 123 18.72 14.62 -4.72
C ILE A 123 19.85 14.61 -3.68
N THR A 124 20.18 15.78 -3.15
CA THR A 124 21.12 15.95 -2.04
C THR A 124 20.35 16.13 -0.73
N LYS A 125 19.66 15.08 -0.28
CA LYS A 125 18.93 15.08 1.00
C LYS A 125 19.51 14.05 1.98
N PRO A 126 19.64 14.39 3.28
CA PRO A 126 20.07 13.42 4.29
C PRO A 126 19.19 12.16 4.27
N GLY A 127 19.81 10.99 4.28
CA GLY A 127 19.12 9.70 4.30
C GLY A 127 18.64 9.19 2.92
N VAL A 128 18.89 9.91 1.83
CA VAL A 128 18.68 9.39 0.47
C VAL A 128 19.95 8.71 -0.02
N VAL A 129 19.84 7.41 -0.33
CA VAL A 129 20.95 6.64 -0.90
C VAL A 129 21.27 7.18 -2.29
N PRO A 130 22.55 7.42 -2.64
CA PRO A 130 22.93 7.83 -3.98
C PRO A 130 22.37 6.90 -5.06
N LEU A 131 21.94 7.45 -6.19
CA LEU A 131 21.29 6.67 -7.25
C LEU A 131 22.15 5.49 -7.74
N ILE A 132 23.48 5.68 -7.79
CA ILE A 132 24.44 4.67 -8.23
C ILE A 132 24.50 3.49 -7.25
N GLU A 133 24.27 3.76 -5.96
CA GLU A 133 24.32 2.78 -4.87
C GLU A 133 22.94 2.15 -4.58
N LEU A 134 21.89 2.53 -5.34
CA LEU A 134 20.59 1.90 -5.17
C LEU A 134 20.70 0.39 -5.42
N PRO A 135 20.19 -0.47 -4.52
CA PRO A 135 20.07 -1.90 -4.79
C PRO A 135 18.99 -2.16 -5.84
N GLU A 136 18.89 -3.38 -6.35
CA GLU A 136 17.83 -3.73 -7.29
C GLU A 136 16.43 -3.50 -6.72
N LEU A 137 15.49 -3.10 -7.57
CA LEU A 137 14.12 -2.81 -7.17
C LEU A 137 13.40 -4.11 -6.78
N SER A 138 13.01 -4.20 -5.51
CA SER A 138 12.24 -5.30 -4.95
C SER A 138 11.25 -4.76 -3.90
N PRO A 139 10.32 -5.58 -3.39
CA PRO A 139 9.46 -5.19 -2.28
C PRO A 139 10.24 -4.70 -1.04
N ASP A 140 11.43 -5.24 -0.79
CA ASP A 140 12.26 -4.91 0.37
C ASP A 140 13.02 -3.60 0.18
N THR A 141 13.48 -3.34 -1.05
CA THR A 141 14.29 -2.15 -1.37
C THR A 141 13.45 -0.95 -1.82
N VAL A 142 12.14 -1.14 -2.04
CA VAL A 142 11.22 -0.13 -2.57
C VAL A 142 11.29 1.22 -1.86
N LYS A 143 11.57 1.22 -0.55
CA LYS A 143 11.68 2.45 0.24
C LYS A 143 12.83 3.34 -0.22
N LEU A 144 13.94 2.75 -0.65
CA LEU A 144 15.12 3.46 -1.15
C LEU A 144 14.87 4.05 -2.54
N TRP A 145 14.05 3.37 -3.35
CA TRP A 145 13.71 3.81 -4.71
C TRP A 145 12.68 4.94 -4.77
N LYS A 146 11.77 5.01 -3.80
CA LYS A 146 10.66 5.98 -3.79
C LYS A 146 11.08 7.44 -4.02
N PRO A 147 12.10 7.99 -3.33
CA PRO A 147 12.51 9.39 -3.54
C PRO A 147 12.96 9.66 -4.98
N TRP A 148 13.70 8.71 -5.58
CA TRP A 148 14.21 8.85 -6.94
C TRP A 148 13.11 8.71 -7.98
N LEU A 149 12.22 7.72 -7.82
CA LEU A 149 11.08 7.52 -8.71
C LEU A 149 10.15 8.75 -8.71
N GLU A 150 9.88 9.32 -7.53
CA GLU A 150 9.08 10.54 -7.43
C GLU A 150 9.79 11.73 -8.07
N ALA A 151 11.09 11.88 -7.86
CA ALA A 151 11.82 13.01 -8.42
C ALA A 151 11.86 12.96 -9.95
N VAL A 152 12.16 11.80 -10.55
CA VAL A 152 12.13 11.62 -12.02
C VAL A 152 10.72 11.88 -12.56
N PHE A 153 9.70 11.36 -11.88
CA PHE A 153 8.31 11.62 -12.26
C PHE A 153 7.98 13.12 -12.23
N LEU A 154 8.32 13.83 -11.16
CA LEU A 154 8.04 15.27 -11.08
C LEU A 154 8.87 16.09 -12.08
N GLU A 155 10.12 15.72 -12.35
CA GLU A 155 10.98 16.37 -13.33
C GLU A 155 10.36 16.30 -14.74
N LYS A 156 9.79 15.16 -15.13
CA LYS A 156 9.08 14.96 -16.41
C LYS A 156 7.97 16.00 -16.63
N TYR A 157 7.32 16.44 -15.56
CA TYR A 157 6.21 17.41 -15.60
C TYR A 157 6.61 18.80 -15.09
N ALA A 158 7.91 19.12 -14.98
CA ALA A 158 8.42 20.37 -14.43
C ALA A 158 7.79 20.73 -13.06
N GLY A 159 7.52 19.72 -12.23
CA GLY A 159 6.88 19.85 -10.91
C GLY A 159 5.36 19.97 -10.93
N HIS A 160 4.73 19.98 -12.12
CA HIS A 160 3.30 20.25 -12.32
C HIS A 160 2.56 19.12 -13.06
N PRO A 161 2.51 17.89 -12.52
CA PRO A 161 1.80 16.76 -13.15
C PRO A 161 0.28 16.99 -13.26
N GLU A 162 -0.29 17.92 -12.49
CA GLU A 162 -1.70 18.34 -12.58
C GLU A 162 -2.06 19.04 -13.90
N ASN A 163 -1.06 19.53 -14.65
CA ASN A 163 -1.26 20.16 -15.95
C ASN A 163 -1.35 19.15 -17.09
N ASP A 164 -0.96 17.89 -16.85
CA ASP A 164 -1.09 16.82 -17.83
C ASP A 164 -2.56 16.41 -17.98
N PRO A 165 -3.14 16.44 -19.20
CA PRO A 165 -4.55 16.14 -19.41
C PRO A 165 -4.96 14.72 -18.98
N GLU A 166 -4.13 13.70 -19.20
CA GLU A 166 -4.50 12.32 -18.86
C GLU A 166 -4.48 12.12 -17.33
N LEU A 167 -3.44 12.60 -16.65
CA LEU A 167 -3.31 12.53 -15.19
C LEU A 167 -4.40 13.34 -14.49
N LYS A 168 -4.70 14.54 -15.00
CA LYS A 168 -5.79 15.38 -14.50
C LYS A 168 -7.13 14.66 -14.65
N ASN A 169 -7.42 14.16 -15.84
CA ASN A 169 -8.67 13.44 -16.11
C ASN A 169 -8.84 12.19 -15.24
N LEU A 170 -7.76 11.47 -14.95
CA LEU A 170 -7.79 10.31 -14.04
C LEU A 170 -8.31 10.70 -12.65
N VAL A 171 -7.83 11.82 -12.09
CA VAL A 171 -8.27 12.29 -10.77
C VAL A 171 -9.68 12.84 -10.85
N MET A 172 -9.99 13.65 -11.85
CA MET A 172 -11.31 14.29 -12.01
C MET A 172 -12.44 13.26 -12.15
N ARG A 173 -12.24 12.20 -12.95
CA ARG A 173 -13.22 11.10 -13.08
C ARG A 173 -13.53 10.43 -11.73
N ARG A 174 -12.53 10.32 -10.85
CA ARG A 174 -12.71 9.71 -9.52
C ARG A 174 -13.42 10.65 -8.54
N LEU A 175 -13.15 11.95 -8.63
CA LEU A 175 -13.76 12.95 -7.76
C LEU A 175 -15.21 13.26 -8.14
N GLY A 176 -15.65 12.91 -9.36
CA GLY A 176 -17.02 13.15 -9.83
C GLY A 176 -17.40 14.63 -9.88
N ALA A 177 -16.40 15.53 -9.83
CA ALA A 177 -16.58 16.97 -9.77
C ALA A 177 -16.31 17.61 -11.16
N PRO A 178 -17.02 18.69 -11.52
CA PRO A 178 -16.64 19.50 -12.67
C PRO A 178 -15.28 20.19 -12.42
N ASP A 179 -14.50 20.35 -13.49
CA ASP A 179 -13.08 20.79 -13.51
C ASP A 179 -12.82 22.13 -12.80
N SER A 180 -13.85 22.96 -12.62
CA SER A 180 -13.76 24.30 -12.01
C SER A 180 -13.77 24.33 -10.48
N LYS A 181 -13.94 23.18 -9.79
CA LYS A 181 -14.12 23.15 -8.32
C LYS A 181 -12.98 22.51 -7.53
N VAL A 182 -11.98 21.92 -8.18
CA VAL A 182 -10.88 21.21 -7.49
C VAL A 182 -9.60 22.03 -7.60
N PRO A 183 -8.97 22.44 -6.48
CA PRO A 183 -7.70 23.14 -6.52
C PRO A 183 -6.62 22.31 -7.21
N ALA A 184 -5.79 22.94 -8.05
CA ALA A 184 -4.67 22.30 -8.75
C ALA A 184 -3.72 21.55 -7.79
N ALA A 185 -3.49 22.11 -6.60
CA ALA A 185 -2.69 21.47 -5.55
C ALA A 185 -3.31 20.16 -5.04
N GLU A 186 -4.64 20.06 -4.98
CA GLU A 186 -5.32 18.82 -4.56
C GLU A 186 -5.19 17.75 -5.63
N ILE A 187 -5.35 18.12 -6.91
CA ILE A 187 -5.14 17.22 -8.05
C ILE A 187 -3.71 16.68 -8.02
N ARG A 188 -2.72 17.56 -7.87
CA ARG A 188 -1.30 17.19 -7.75
C ARG A 188 -1.07 16.22 -6.59
N ASN A 189 -1.61 16.51 -5.41
CA ASN A 189 -1.47 15.65 -4.23
C ASN A 189 -2.12 14.27 -4.44
N GLN A 190 -3.24 14.20 -5.17
CA GLN A 190 -3.89 12.93 -5.47
C GLN A 190 -3.09 12.12 -6.49
N ILE A 191 -2.54 12.75 -7.53
CA ILE A 191 -1.64 12.11 -8.51
C ILE A 191 -0.42 11.52 -7.78
N LYS A 192 0.24 12.33 -6.93
CA LYS A 192 1.40 11.87 -6.14
C LYS A 192 1.05 10.69 -5.24
N ARG A 193 -0.10 10.74 -4.55
CA ARG A 193 -0.60 9.63 -3.72
C ARG A 193 -0.82 8.36 -4.55
N ASP A 194 -1.40 8.49 -5.74
CA ASP A 194 -1.64 7.36 -6.63
C ASP A 194 -0.32 6.76 -7.13
N PHE A 195 0.62 7.60 -7.54
CA PHE A 195 1.98 7.22 -7.93
C PHE A 195 2.70 6.46 -6.80
N HIS A 196 2.71 7.01 -5.58
CA HIS A 196 3.31 6.34 -4.41
C HIS A 196 2.69 4.98 -4.09
N LYS A 197 1.38 4.81 -4.31
CA LYS A 197 0.69 3.52 -4.15
C LYS A 197 0.99 2.55 -5.28
N ALA A 198 1.33 3.04 -6.47
CA ALA A 198 1.72 2.21 -7.61
C ALA A 198 3.14 1.64 -7.48
N ILE A 199 4.09 2.40 -6.93
CA ILE A 199 5.47 1.94 -6.74
C ILE A 199 5.60 0.56 -6.07
N PRO A 200 5.01 0.27 -4.89
CA PRO A 200 5.11 -1.06 -4.27
C PRO A 200 4.31 -2.15 -5.01
N ARG A 201 3.31 -1.78 -5.81
CA ARG A 201 2.62 -2.74 -6.69
C ARG A 201 3.53 -3.14 -7.85
N PHE A 202 4.18 -2.15 -8.46
CA PHE A 202 5.16 -2.36 -9.51
C PHE A 202 6.35 -3.18 -9.01
N ALA A 203 6.93 -2.85 -7.85
CA ALA A 203 8.06 -3.61 -7.29
C ALA A 203 7.73 -5.09 -7.05
N ARG A 204 6.51 -5.39 -6.56
CA ARG A 204 6.03 -6.78 -6.41
C ARG A 204 5.84 -7.47 -7.75
N TRP A 205 5.22 -6.80 -8.72
CA TRP A 205 5.06 -7.34 -10.06
C TRP A 205 6.41 -7.62 -10.70
N HIS A 206 7.33 -6.65 -10.67
CA HIS A 206 8.69 -6.79 -11.19
C HIS A 206 9.45 -7.95 -10.55
N SER A 207 9.36 -8.14 -9.23
CA SER A 207 10.04 -9.26 -8.56
C SER A 207 9.48 -10.63 -8.94
N LEU A 208 8.22 -10.69 -9.39
CA LEU A 208 7.55 -11.94 -9.79
C LEU A 208 7.73 -12.22 -11.29
N SER A 209 7.88 -11.17 -12.11
CA SER A 209 7.98 -11.29 -13.57
C SER A 209 9.35 -11.78 -14.05
N GLY A 210 10.39 -11.76 -13.21
CA GLY A 210 11.68 -12.37 -13.50
C GLY A 210 12.29 -11.94 -14.85
N ASP A 211 12.51 -10.64 -15.03
CA ASP A 211 13.43 -10.11 -16.05
C ASP A 211 14.82 -9.91 -15.45
#